data_AF-A0A4Q3RMD9-F1
#
_entry.id   AF-A0A4Q3RMD9-F1
#
_cell.length_a   1.000
_cell.length_b   1.000
_cell.length_c   1.000
_cell.angle_alpha   90.00
_cell.angle_beta   90.00
_cell.angle_gamma   90.00
#
_symmetry.space_group_name_H-M   'P 1'
#
loop_
_entity.id
_entity.type
_entity.pdbx_description
1 polymer ?
#
loop_
_entity_poly.entity_id
_entity_poly.type
_entity_poly.pdbx_seq_one_letter_code
_entity_poly.pdbx_strand_id
1 'polypeptide(L)' 'FVTSGIRVGVPAITTRGMKEEHMQTVVDLLDKVLMNIDDANTIETVAKDVHAFMQRFPLYPEIS' A
#
# COMPACT_ATOMS: atom_id res chain seq x y z
N PHE A 1 -22.10 5.10 -16.04
CA PHE A 1 -20.93 4.23 -16.25
C PHE A 1 -20.73 3.42 -14.99
N VAL A 2 -20.70 2.09 -15.09
CA VAL A 2 -20.26 1.20 -14.01
C VAL A 2 -18.84 0.78 -14.37
N THR A 3 -17.89 1.03 -13.47
CA THR A 3 -16.49 0.65 -13.66
C THR A 3 -16.17 -0.55 -12.79
N SER A 4 -15.49 -1.55 -13.35
CA SER A 4 -15.15 -2.80 -12.65
C SER A 4 -13.66 -2.93 -12.32
N GLY A 5 -12.90 -1.83 -12.32
CA GLY A 5 -11.44 -1.90 -12.18
C GLY A 5 -10.81 -0.69 -11.51
N ILE A 6 -9.60 -0.90 -10.99
CA ILE A 6 -8.73 0.11 -10.37
C ILE A 6 -7.47 0.31 -11.22
N ARG A 7 -6.94 1.54 -11.25
CA ARG A 7 -5.65 1.86 -11.89
C ARG A 7 -4.60 2.09 -10.81
N VAL A 8 -3.52 1.33 -10.87
CA VAL A 8 -2.38 1.46 -9.94
C VAL A 8 -1.23 2.18 -10.64
N GLY A 9 -0.54 3.06 -9.91
CA GLY A 9 0.64 3.79 -10.39
C GLY A 9 1.72 3.85 -9.33
N VAL A 10 2.97 3.67 -9.73
CA VAL A 10 4.15 3.64 -8.85
C VAL A 10 4.89 4.98 -8.61
N PRO A 11 4.67 6.10 -9.34
CA PRO A 11 5.48 7.31 -9.16
C PRO A 11 5.57 7.83 -7.71
N ALA A 12 4.46 7.81 -6.96
CA ALA A 12 4.44 8.34 -5.60
C ALA A 12 5.30 7.52 -4.63
N ILE A 13 5.33 6.19 -4.79
CA ILE A 13 6.08 5.29 -3.92
C ILE A 13 7.55 5.19 -4.34
N THR A 14 7.86 5.29 -5.63
CA THR A 14 9.25 5.31 -6.11
C THR A 14 9.97 6.61 -5.73
N THR A 15 9.28 7.77 -5.71
CA THR A 15 9.83 9.02 -5.17
C THR A 15 10.19 8.90 -3.68
N ARG A 16 9.53 8.01 -2.92
CA ARG A 16 9.84 7.72 -1.51
C ARG A 16 10.93 6.66 -1.33
N GLY A 17 11.59 6.21 -2.40
CA GLY A 17 12.70 5.26 -2.35
C GLY A 17 12.30 3.79 -2.48
N MET A 18 11.05 3.47 -2.82
CA MET A 18 10.66 2.09 -3.09
C MET A 18 11.23 1.58 -4.43
N LYS A 19 11.55 0.28 -4.48
CA LYS A 19 12.13 -0.46 -5.60
C LYS A 19 11.28 -1.69 -5.92
N GLU A 20 11.66 -2.41 -6.96
CA GLU A 20 11.01 -3.62 -7.47
C GLU A 20 10.81 -4.68 -6.38
N GLU A 21 11.82 -4.90 -5.53
CA GLU A 21 11.77 -5.86 -4.42
C GLU A 21 10.68 -5.56 -3.38
N HIS A 22 10.21 -4.32 -3.30
CA HIS A 22 9.15 -3.90 -2.40
C HIS A 22 7.74 -4.08 -3.00
N MET A 23 7.63 -4.24 -4.31
CA MET A 23 6.33 -4.28 -4.99
C MET A 23 5.54 -5.53 -4.61
N GLN A 24 6.21 -6.66 -4.36
CA GLN A 24 5.54 -7.88 -3.92
C GLN A 24 4.76 -7.64 -2.62
N THR A 25 5.40 -7.02 -1.62
CA THR A 25 4.72 -6.66 -0.36
C THR A 25 3.52 -5.74 -0.58
N VAL A 26 3.63 -4.75 -1.48
CA VAL A 26 2.51 -3.85 -1.78
C VAL A 26 1.33 -4.62 -2.40
N VAL A 27 1.60 -5.52 -3.34
CA VAL A 27 0.57 -6.33 -3.99
C VAL A 27 -0.06 -7.30 -3.00
N ASP A 28 0.73 -7.95 -2.14
CA ASP A 28 0.21 -8.87 -1.12
C ASP A 28 -0.75 -8.16 -0.14
N LEU A 29 -0.42 -6.92 0.27
CA LEU A 29 -1.28 -6.11 1.12
C LEU A 29 -2.57 -5.68 0.40
N LEU A 30 -2.46 -5.34 -0.89
CA LEU A 30 -3.60 -4.98 -1.73
C LEU A 30 -4.53 -6.19 -1.94
N ASP A 31 -3.98 -7.34 -2.32
CA ASP A 31 -4.72 -8.59 -2.55
C ASP A 31 -5.44 -9.04 -1.28
N LYS A 32 -4.79 -8.93 -0.10
CA LYS A 32 -5.42 -9.27 1.18
C LYS A 32 -6.70 -8.46 1.43
N VAL A 33 -6.73 -7.18 1.04
CA VAL A 33 -7.94 -6.35 1.15
C VAL A 33 -8.95 -6.71 0.06
N LEU A 34 -8.52 -6.88 -1.20
CA LEU A 34 -9.42 -7.23 -2.30
C LEU A 34 -10.15 -8.57 -2.09
N MET A 35 -9.50 -9.53 -1.43
CA MET A 35 -10.12 -10.82 -1.11
C MET A 35 -11.04 -10.79 0.11
N ASN A 36 -10.97 -9.73 0.94
CA ASN A 36 -11.68 -9.62 2.22
C ASN A 36 -12.35 -8.25 2.39
N ILE A 37 -13.00 -7.75 1.34
CA ILE A 37 -13.52 -6.36 1.26
C ILE A 37 -14.55 -6.01 2.35
N ASP A 38 -15.23 -6.99 2.92
CA ASP A 38 -16.25 -6.80 3.97
C ASP A 38 -15.72 -7.12 5.38
N ASP A 39 -14.46 -7.55 5.52
CA ASP A 39 -13.85 -7.86 6.81
C ASP A 39 -13.11 -6.64 7.36
N ALA A 40 -13.82 -5.89 8.21
CA ALA A 40 -13.28 -4.71 8.88
C ALA A 40 -12.00 -4.99 9.69
N ASN A 41 -11.87 -6.18 10.30
CA ASN A 41 -10.69 -6.52 11.10
C ASN A 41 -9.47 -6.74 10.20
N THR A 42 -9.66 -7.42 9.07
CA THR A 42 -8.60 -7.61 8.07
C THR A 42 -8.15 -6.27 7.49
N ILE A 43 -9.09 -5.37 7.16
CA ILE A 43 -8.79 -4.04 6.64
C ILE A 43 -7.99 -3.22 7.67
N GLU A 44 -8.41 -3.21 8.94
CA GLU A 44 -7.70 -2.49 10.00
C GLU A 44 -6.29 -3.04 10.21
N THR A 45 -6.14 -4.37 10.16
CA THR A 45 -4.84 -5.04 10.27
C THR A 45 -3.92 -4.64 9.12
N VAL A 46 -4.41 -4.70 7.87
CA VAL A 46 -3.63 -4.28 6.70
C VAL A 46 -3.26 -2.81 6.78
N ALA A 47 -4.16 -1.94 7.26
CA ALA A 47 -3.84 -0.52 7.44
C ALA A 47 -2.66 -0.30 8.42
N LYS A 48 -2.60 -1.08 9.52
CA LYS A 48 -1.47 -1.07 10.46
C LYS A 48 -0.19 -1.60 9.81
N ASP A 49 -0.28 -2.69 9.06
CA ASP A 49 0.85 -3.28 8.32
C ASP A 49 1.43 -2.29 7.30
N VAL A 50 0.56 -1.62 6.52
CA VAL A 50 0.94 -0.55 5.59
C VAL A 50 1.64 0.58 6.35
N HIS A 51 1.07 1.04 7.47
CA HIS A 51 1.67 2.12 8.24
C HIS A 51 3.08 1.77 8.71
N ALA A 52 3.25 0.57 9.29
CA ALA A 52 4.55 0.07 9.75
C ALA A 52 5.55 -0.06 8.59
N PHE A 53 5.11 -0.58 7.44
CA PHE A 53 5.95 -0.71 6.26
C PHE A 53 6.42 0.66 5.73
N MET A 54 5.51 1.64 5.68
CA MET A 54 5.81 2.99 5.19
C MET A 54 6.73 3.81 6.10
N GLN A 55 6.93 3.41 7.37
CA GLN A 55 7.94 4.04 8.25
C GLN A 55 9.36 3.94 7.68
N ARG A 56 9.64 2.94 6.84
CA ARG A 56 10.93 2.76 6.15
C ARG A 56 11.13 3.76 4.99
N PHE A 57 10.08 4.43 4.56
CA PHE A 57 10.05 5.28 3.36
C PHE A 57 9.42 6.65 3.70
N PRO A 58 10.06 7.47 4.57
CA PRO A 58 9.53 8.78 4.95
C PRO A 58 9.33 9.67 3.72
N LEU A 59 8.22 10.43 3.70
CA LEU A 59 7.90 11.33 2.58
C LEU A 59 8.79 12.59 2.59
N TYR A 60 9.13 13.10 3.77
CA TYR A 60 9.98 14.27 3.96
C TYR A 60 10.98 14.01 5.10
N PRO A 61 12.14 13.40 4.81
CA PRO A 61 13.16 13.12 5.83
C PRO A 61 13.66 14.37 6.55
N GLU A 62 13.65 15.51 5.86
CA GLU A 62 14.13 16.80 6.38
C GLU A 62 13.15 17.54 7.32
N ILE A 63 11.90 17.06 7.47
CA ILE A 63 10.85 17.74 8.26
C ILE A 63 10.28 16.81 9.35
N SER A 64 10.89 15.64 9.55
CA SER A 64 10.40 14.61 10.48
C SER A 64 11.16 14.55 11.79
#